data_AF-A0AAU9W389-F1
#
_entry.id   AF-A0AAU9W389-F1
#
_cell.length_a   1.000
_cell.length_b   1.000
_cell.length_c   1.000
_cell.angle_alpha   90.00
_cell.angle_beta   90.00
_cell.angle_gamma   90.00
#
_symmetry.space_group_name_H-M   'P 1'
#
loop_
_entity.id
_entity.type
_entity.pdbx_description
1 polymer ?
#
loop_
_entity_poly.entity_id
_entity_poly.type
_entity_poly.pdbx_seq_one_letter_code
_entity_poly.pdbx_strand_id
1 'polypeptide(L)'
;MIPGYSKWHIDEARQHMIHRGKGQSVLEQPIFHSRIDAAKVDRFLDFISRPDLLQDVAFGTKNLKLPSGEHIIIPAVIRMLIPSCIIEQYAAYCKKEAFEPDGKCSLFRILDVCSASMQKSLQGLDNFTAAGAQAFQNLGGVVHTLEENGSRQCYHNHVYHCKRCEALESVTTEILQELEDSDASEEKKARVLFDYKESVQNISAWKAHLLHSVNQEEVGQDTLDNLNQENCLIVMDWAMKFLPHHYREQMSKFFGKRGRSWHVSAVITKSLTAEKFQALCICLTRVPRKASL
;
A
#
# COMPACT_ATOMS: atom_id res chain seq x y z
N MET A 1 -36.18 -44.29 -17.46
CA MET A 1 -36.92 -44.30 -16.18
C MET A 1 -35.88 -44.19 -15.08
N ILE A 2 -36.06 -43.32 -14.07
CA ILE A 2 -35.07 -43.17 -12.98
C ILE A 2 -35.04 -44.49 -12.19
N PRO A 3 -33.87 -45.12 -11.96
CA PRO A 3 -33.79 -46.37 -11.21
C PRO A 3 -34.37 -46.21 -9.80
N GLY A 4 -35.22 -47.15 -9.37
CA GLY A 4 -35.84 -47.14 -8.03
C GLY A 4 -37.21 -46.46 -7.94
N TYR A 5 -37.66 -45.73 -8.97
CA TYR A 5 -38.99 -45.12 -8.98
C TYR A 5 -39.94 -45.86 -9.92
N SER A 6 -41.01 -46.41 -9.34
CA SER A 6 -42.10 -47.02 -10.11
C SER A 6 -43.01 -45.96 -10.73
N LYS A 7 -43.77 -46.36 -11.78
CA LYS A 7 -44.80 -45.51 -12.41
C LYS A 7 -45.78 -44.92 -11.38
N TRP A 8 -46.11 -45.70 -10.36
CA TRP A 8 -46.98 -45.27 -9.27
C TRP A 8 -46.44 -44.05 -8.52
N HIS A 9 -45.15 -44.03 -8.16
CA HIS A 9 -44.54 -42.87 -7.48
C HIS A 9 -44.54 -41.61 -8.35
N ILE A 10 -44.42 -41.77 -9.66
CA ILE A 10 -44.50 -40.65 -10.61
C ILE A 10 -45.92 -40.10 -10.68
N ASP A 11 -46.92 -40.99 -10.72
CA ASP A 11 -48.34 -40.61 -10.79
C ASP A 11 -48.82 -40.01 -9.45
N GLU A 12 -48.33 -40.51 -8.31
CA GLU A 12 -48.59 -39.94 -6.99
C GLU A 12 -48.00 -38.52 -6.86
N ALA A 13 -46.76 -38.30 -7.34
CA ALA A 13 -46.15 -36.97 -7.36
C ALA A 13 -46.94 -35.99 -8.26
N ARG A 14 -47.50 -36.46 -9.38
CA ARG A 14 -48.38 -35.67 -10.25
C ARG A 14 -49.70 -35.33 -9.56
N GLN A 15 -50.32 -36.29 -8.87
CA GLN A 15 -51.54 -36.03 -8.10
C GLN A 15 -51.29 -35.03 -6.97
N HIS A 16 -50.17 -35.16 -6.26
CA HIS A 16 -49.77 -34.18 -5.24
C HIS A 16 -49.64 -32.77 -5.82
N MET A 17 -49.01 -32.63 -6.99
CA MET A 17 -48.89 -31.34 -7.68
C MET A 17 -50.25 -30.71 -8.03
N ILE A 18 -51.23 -31.53 -8.45
CA ILE A 18 -52.59 -31.09 -8.78
C ILE A 18 -53.36 -30.67 -7.53
N HIS A 19 -53.27 -31.44 -6.44
CA HIS A 19 -54.10 -31.23 -5.24
C HIS A 19 -53.50 -30.27 -4.22
N ARG A 20 -52.16 -30.22 -4.11
CA ARG A 20 -51.43 -29.48 -3.05
C ARG A 20 -50.57 -28.34 -3.61
N GLY A 21 -50.45 -28.22 -4.93
CA GLY A 21 -49.61 -27.22 -5.60
C GLY A 21 -48.14 -27.64 -5.70
N LYS A 22 -47.30 -26.74 -6.23
CA LYS A 22 -45.84 -26.98 -6.32
C LYS A 22 -45.24 -26.94 -4.90
N GLY A 23 -44.35 -27.90 -4.60
CA GLY A 23 -43.60 -27.89 -3.34
C GLY A 23 -42.80 -26.59 -3.17
N GLN A 24 -42.48 -26.24 -1.92
CA GLN A 24 -41.68 -25.06 -1.61
C GLN A 24 -40.32 -25.17 -2.32
N SER A 25 -39.95 -24.14 -3.09
CA SER A 25 -38.63 -24.12 -3.75
C SER A 25 -37.55 -24.19 -2.67
N VAL A 26 -36.68 -25.19 -2.75
CA VAL A 26 -35.45 -25.18 -1.97
C VAL A 26 -34.72 -23.89 -2.34
N LEU A 27 -34.34 -23.09 -1.33
CA LEU A 27 -33.47 -21.94 -1.57
C LEU A 27 -32.16 -22.49 -2.12
N GLU A 28 -31.93 -22.33 -3.43
CA GLU A 28 -30.65 -22.65 -4.05
C GLU A 28 -29.60 -21.76 -3.40
N GLN A 29 -28.78 -22.33 -2.53
CA GLN A 29 -27.58 -21.65 -2.10
C GLN A 29 -26.63 -21.60 -3.31
N PRO A 30 -26.17 -20.41 -3.73
CA PRO A 30 -25.23 -20.32 -4.84
C PRO A 30 -23.97 -21.12 -4.51
N ILE A 31 -23.66 -22.11 -5.33
CA ILE A 31 -22.45 -22.91 -5.21
C ILE A 31 -21.30 -22.07 -5.78
N PHE A 32 -20.48 -21.50 -4.90
CA PHE A 32 -19.25 -20.82 -5.31
C PHE A 32 -18.14 -21.84 -5.50
N HIS A 33 -17.74 -22.06 -6.75
CA HIS A 33 -16.52 -22.81 -7.04
C HIS A 33 -15.29 -21.90 -6.88
N SER A 34 -14.56 -22.01 -5.77
CA SER A 34 -13.27 -21.33 -5.60
C SER A 34 -12.19 -22.07 -6.41
N ARG A 35 -11.77 -21.50 -7.54
CA ARG A 35 -10.64 -22.01 -8.35
C ARG A 35 -9.27 -21.52 -7.85
N ILE A 36 -9.23 -20.76 -6.77
CA ILE A 36 -8.01 -20.15 -6.22
C ILE A 36 -7.78 -20.75 -4.84
N ASP A 37 -6.53 -21.08 -4.55
CA ASP A 37 -6.10 -21.60 -3.26
C ASP A 37 -6.18 -20.50 -2.19
N ALA A 38 -6.96 -20.75 -1.14
CA ALA A 38 -7.16 -19.80 -0.05
C ALA A 38 -5.84 -19.40 0.62
N ALA A 39 -4.91 -20.35 0.81
CA ALA A 39 -3.63 -20.07 1.45
C ALA A 39 -2.76 -19.13 0.61
N LYS A 40 -2.84 -19.23 -0.73
CA LYS A 40 -2.14 -18.34 -1.66
C LYS A 40 -2.74 -16.94 -1.67
N VAL A 41 -4.06 -16.85 -1.58
CA VAL A 41 -4.77 -15.56 -1.47
C VAL A 41 -4.43 -14.86 -0.17
N ASP A 42 -4.56 -15.55 0.96
CA ASP A 42 -4.29 -14.98 2.29
C ASP A 42 -2.86 -14.45 2.38
N ARG A 43 -1.88 -15.24 1.91
CA ARG A 43 -0.48 -14.80 1.91
C ARG A 43 -0.24 -13.57 1.03
N PHE A 44 -0.95 -13.46 -0.09
CA PHE A 44 -0.85 -12.26 -0.93
C PHE A 44 -1.57 -11.06 -0.31
N LEU A 45 -2.72 -11.27 0.33
CA LEU A 45 -3.45 -10.23 1.07
C LEU A 45 -2.60 -9.69 2.22
N ASP A 46 -1.95 -10.57 2.98
CA ASP A 46 -1.00 -10.18 4.03
C ASP A 46 0.15 -9.36 3.46
N PHE A 47 0.73 -9.82 2.34
CA PHE A 47 1.83 -9.10 1.70
C PHE A 47 1.42 -7.68 1.28
N ILE A 48 0.30 -7.53 0.57
CA ILE A 48 -0.16 -6.22 0.10
C ILE A 48 -0.74 -5.34 1.21
N SER A 49 -1.02 -5.90 2.38
CA SER A 49 -1.53 -5.17 3.54
C SER A 49 -0.43 -4.59 4.42
N ARG A 50 0.83 -4.86 4.10
CA ARG A 50 1.96 -4.37 4.88
C ARG A 50 2.06 -2.84 4.86
N PRO A 51 2.45 -2.20 5.98
CA PRO A 51 2.61 -0.74 6.07
C PRO A 51 3.62 -0.17 5.06
N ASP A 52 4.57 -0.97 4.59
CA ASP A 52 5.52 -0.57 3.55
C ASP A 52 4.88 -0.42 2.15
N LEU A 53 3.70 -0.98 1.92
CA LEU A 53 2.99 -0.98 0.63
C LEU A 53 1.65 -0.23 0.66
N LEU A 54 1.05 -0.06 1.84
CA LEU A 54 -0.19 0.67 2.05
C LEU A 54 0.00 1.86 2.97
N GLN A 55 -0.63 2.96 2.60
CA GLN A 55 -0.78 4.15 3.43
C GLN A 55 -2.26 4.44 3.65
N ASP A 56 -2.64 4.63 4.92
CA ASP A 56 -3.98 5.09 5.27
C ASP A 56 -4.18 6.54 4.86
N VAL A 57 -5.38 6.88 4.37
CA VAL A 57 -5.73 8.27 4.10
C VAL A 57 -6.35 8.92 5.32
N ALA A 58 -6.02 10.18 5.56
CA ALA A 58 -6.61 10.96 6.66
C ALA A 58 -8.14 11.13 6.53
N PHE A 59 -8.69 11.07 5.31
CA PHE A 59 -10.12 11.24 5.04
C PHE A 59 -10.60 10.37 3.87
N GLY A 60 -11.66 9.61 4.11
CA GLY A 60 -12.34 8.82 3.08
C GLY A 60 -12.62 7.40 3.57
N THR A 61 -13.79 6.87 3.23
CA THR A 61 -14.21 5.51 3.59
C THR A 61 -14.73 4.77 2.37
N LYS A 62 -14.50 3.46 2.32
CA LYS A 62 -15.06 2.54 1.33
C LYS A 62 -16.08 1.63 1.99
N ASN A 63 -17.18 1.37 1.29
CA ASN A 63 -18.18 0.40 1.72
C ASN A 63 -17.93 -0.93 1.02
N LEU A 64 -17.55 -1.93 1.79
CA LEU A 64 -17.39 -3.30 1.30
C LEU A 64 -18.71 -4.04 1.51
N LYS A 65 -19.33 -4.47 0.41
CA LYS A 65 -20.61 -5.22 0.44
C LYS A 65 -20.32 -6.70 0.59
N LEU A 66 -20.81 -7.30 1.67
CA LEU A 66 -20.72 -8.74 1.91
C LEU A 66 -21.74 -9.51 1.06
N PRO A 67 -21.53 -10.82 0.83
CA PRO A 67 -22.51 -11.69 0.18
C PRO A 67 -23.87 -11.74 0.91
N SER A 68 -23.87 -11.49 2.23
CA SER A 68 -25.08 -11.36 3.05
C SER A 68 -25.92 -10.11 2.73
N GLY A 69 -25.36 -9.16 1.96
CA GLY A 69 -25.96 -7.85 1.70
C GLY A 69 -25.59 -6.78 2.71
N GLU A 70 -24.86 -7.14 3.77
CA GLU A 70 -24.35 -6.20 4.78
C GLU A 70 -23.19 -5.35 4.22
N HIS A 71 -22.99 -4.17 4.81
CA HIS A 71 -21.94 -3.23 4.41
C HIS A 71 -20.95 -3.01 5.55
N ILE A 72 -19.67 -3.26 5.29
CA ILE A 72 -18.57 -2.93 6.19
C ILE A 72 -17.93 -1.62 5.70
N ILE A 73 -17.78 -0.65 6.61
CA ILE A 73 -17.07 0.60 6.32
C ILE A 73 -15.59 0.38 6.64
N ILE A 74 -14.74 0.54 5.63
CA ILE A 74 -13.28 0.41 5.74
C ILE A 74 -12.66 1.75 5.40
N PRO A 75 -11.57 2.18 6.07
CA PRO A 75 -10.80 3.36 5.65
C PRO A 75 -10.40 3.24 4.18
N ALA A 76 -10.40 4.36 3.46
CA ALA A 76 -9.78 4.36 2.14
C ALA A 76 -8.26 4.24 2.31
N VAL A 77 -7.63 3.45 1.45
CA VAL A 77 -6.18 3.23 1.50
C VAL A 77 -5.56 3.59 0.16
N ILE A 78 -4.31 4.04 0.22
CA ILE A 78 -3.46 4.33 -0.92
C ILE A 78 -2.38 3.26 -1.02
N ARG A 79 -2.21 2.68 -2.20
CA ARG A 79 -1.02 1.88 -2.50
C ARG A 79 0.12 2.78 -2.92
N MET A 80 1.27 2.56 -2.29
CA MET A 80 2.49 3.32 -2.55
C MET A 80 3.16 2.88 -3.85
N LEU A 81 2.96 1.63 -4.27
CA LEU A 81 3.54 1.07 -5.48
C LEU A 81 2.48 0.76 -6.52
N ILE A 82 2.90 0.82 -7.79
CA ILE A 82 2.07 0.39 -8.92
C ILE A 82 1.86 -1.13 -8.88
N PRO A 83 0.70 -1.64 -9.35
CA PRO A 83 0.37 -3.07 -9.32
C PRO A 83 1.43 -4.02 -9.90
N SER A 84 2.09 -3.63 -10.99
CA SER A 84 3.16 -4.43 -11.60
C SER A 84 4.36 -4.59 -10.66
N CYS A 85 4.80 -3.50 -10.04
CA CYS A 85 5.92 -3.50 -9.10
C CYS A 85 5.59 -4.35 -7.85
N ILE A 86 4.37 -4.25 -7.32
CA ILE A 86 3.90 -5.10 -6.21
C ILE A 86 4.01 -6.59 -6.57
N ILE A 87 3.57 -6.97 -7.76
CA ILE A 87 3.60 -8.37 -8.22
C ILE A 87 5.03 -8.85 -8.41
N GLU A 88 5.92 -8.02 -8.94
CA GLU A 88 7.35 -8.36 -9.10
C GLU A 88 8.04 -8.53 -7.75
N GLN A 89 7.79 -7.63 -6.79
CA GLN A 89 8.29 -7.74 -5.43
C GLN A 89 7.74 -8.98 -4.73
N TYR A 90 6.46 -9.28 -4.90
CA TYR A 90 5.84 -10.48 -4.32
C TYR A 90 6.45 -11.76 -4.90
N ALA A 91 6.71 -11.81 -6.21
CA ALA A 91 7.37 -12.96 -6.84
C ALA A 91 8.79 -13.18 -6.28
N ALA A 92 9.57 -12.10 -6.09
CA ALA A 92 10.89 -12.17 -5.48
C ALA A 92 10.83 -12.63 -4.01
N TYR A 93 9.86 -12.12 -3.26
CA TYR A 93 9.59 -12.54 -1.87
C TYR A 93 9.23 -14.03 -1.78
N CYS A 94 8.33 -14.51 -2.64
CA CYS A 94 7.92 -15.91 -2.67
C CYS A 94 9.08 -16.84 -3.04
N LYS A 95 9.93 -16.44 -3.99
CA LYS A 95 11.14 -17.20 -4.36
C LYS A 95 12.08 -17.39 -3.17
N LYS A 96 12.23 -16.37 -2.32
CA LYS A 96 13.07 -16.44 -1.11
C LYS A 96 12.50 -17.38 -0.05
N GLU A 97 11.19 -17.37 0.12
CA GLU A 97 10.48 -18.20 1.10
C GLU A 97 10.19 -19.62 0.57
N ALA A 98 10.71 -19.97 -0.61
CA ALA A 98 10.41 -21.22 -1.31
C ALA A 98 8.89 -21.50 -1.46
N PHE A 99 8.12 -20.43 -1.69
CA PHE A 99 6.69 -20.47 -1.87
C PHE A 99 6.33 -20.27 -3.36
N GLU A 100 5.33 -21.02 -3.84
CA GLU A 100 4.83 -20.87 -5.21
C GLU A 100 3.61 -19.93 -5.24
N PRO A 101 3.77 -18.69 -5.74
CA PRO A 101 2.67 -17.73 -5.80
C PRO A 101 1.64 -18.12 -6.86
N ASP A 102 0.46 -17.49 -6.80
CA ASP A 102 -0.48 -17.54 -7.91
C ASP A 102 0.07 -16.85 -9.17
N GLY A 103 -0.49 -17.23 -10.32
CA GLY A 103 -0.14 -16.60 -11.60
C GLY A 103 -0.43 -15.09 -11.61
N LYS A 104 0.40 -14.32 -12.34
CA LYS A 104 0.28 -12.85 -12.44
C LYS A 104 -1.15 -12.36 -12.70
N CYS A 105 -1.88 -13.02 -13.61
CA CYS A 105 -3.28 -12.67 -13.90
C CYS A 105 -4.20 -12.76 -12.68
N SER A 106 -4.03 -13.79 -11.85
CA SER A 106 -4.81 -13.95 -10.60
C SER A 106 -4.44 -12.86 -9.59
N LEU A 107 -3.15 -12.57 -9.43
CA LEU A 107 -2.68 -11.50 -8.55
C LEU A 107 -3.22 -10.13 -8.97
N PHE A 108 -3.22 -9.80 -10.27
CA PHE A 108 -3.84 -8.58 -10.77
C PHE A 108 -5.34 -8.51 -10.47
N ARG A 109 -6.07 -9.63 -10.59
CA ARG A 109 -7.51 -9.68 -10.23
C ARG A 109 -7.72 -9.46 -8.73
N ILE A 110 -6.87 -10.03 -7.88
CA ILE A 110 -6.93 -9.77 -6.43
C ILE A 110 -6.69 -8.28 -6.15
N LEU A 111 -5.68 -7.67 -6.80
CA LEU A 111 -5.39 -6.24 -6.66
C LEU A 111 -6.55 -5.34 -7.12
N ASP A 112 -7.31 -5.76 -8.13
CA ASP A 112 -8.48 -5.05 -8.66
C ASP A 112 -9.69 -5.15 -7.72
N VAL A 113 -9.97 -6.33 -7.16
CA VAL A 113 -11.01 -6.53 -6.14
C VAL A 113 -10.67 -5.75 -4.87
N CYS A 114 -9.43 -5.87 -4.40
CA CYS A 114 -8.88 -5.07 -3.32
C CYS A 114 -8.52 -3.67 -3.83
N SER A 115 -9.44 -3.00 -4.53
CA SER A 115 -9.16 -1.71 -5.14
C SER A 115 -8.64 -0.73 -4.08
N ALA A 116 -7.49 -0.13 -4.35
CA ALA A 116 -6.92 0.93 -3.54
C ALA A 116 -6.62 2.11 -4.47
N SER A 117 -6.68 3.32 -3.93
CA SER A 117 -6.24 4.47 -4.71
C SER A 117 -4.74 4.31 -4.98
N MET A 118 -4.30 4.55 -6.21
CA MET A 118 -2.87 4.66 -6.48
C MET A 118 -2.43 6.09 -6.19
N GLN A 119 -1.20 6.27 -5.71
CA GLN A 119 -0.60 7.59 -5.59
C GLN A 119 -0.45 8.22 -6.99
N LYS A 120 -1.32 9.18 -7.34
CA LYS A 120 -1.37 9.84 -8.67
C LYS A 120 -0.50 11.10 -8.77
N SER A 121 0.00 11.62 -7.66
CA SER A 121 0.88 12.80 -7.59
C SER A 121 2.06 12.53 -6.67
N LEU A 122 3.28 12.73 -7.19
CA LEU A 122 4.53 12.74 -6.42
C LEU A 122 4.68 14.00 -5.55
N GLN A 123 3.84 15.01 -5.79
CA GLN A 123 3.92 16.32 -5.14
C GLN A 123 2.77 16.47 -4.15
N GLY A 124 3.10 16.48 -2.84
CA GLY A 124 2.19 16.84 -1.76
C GLY A 124 2.04 15.83 -0.61
N LEU A 125 2.46 14.58 -0.81
CA LEU A 125 2.56 13.56 0.26
C LEU A 125 4.02 13.13 0.46
N ASP A 126 4.29 12.43 1.57
CA ASP A 126 5.58 11.79 1.87
C ASP A 126 6.05 10.90 0.70
N ASN A 127 6.88 11.47 -0.17
CA ASN A 127 7.34 10.82 -1.40
C ASN A 127 8.51 9.86 -1.17
N PHE A 128 8.84 9.56 0.09
CA PHE A 128 10.00 8.76 0.46
C PHE A 128 9.94 7.35 -0.12
N THR A 129 8.77 6.71 -0.13
CA THR A 129 8.62 5.35 -0.68
C THR A 129 8.78 5.29 -2.20
N ALA A 130 8.16 6.21 -2.94
CA ALA A 130 8.31 6.24 -4.40
C ALA A 130 9.72 6.68 -4.83
N ALA A 131 10.32 7.66 -4.13
CA ALA A 131 11.71 8.05 -4.35
C ALA A 131 12.69 6.91 -4.01
N GLY A 132 12.43 6.16 -2.94
CA GLY A 132 13.19 4.96 -2.58
C GLY A 132 13.09 3.87 -3.64
N ALA A 133 11.88 3.56 -4.12
CA ALA A 133 11.67 2.56 -5.18
C ALA A 133 12.38 2.96 -6.49
N GLN A 134 12.27 4.22 -6.89
CA GLN A 134 12.97 4.75 -8.06
C GLN A 134 14.48 4.69 -7.89
N ALA A 135 15.00 5.01 -6.70
CA ALA A 135 16.42 4.94 -6.40
C ALA A 135 17.00 3.52 -6.56
N PHE A 136 16.27 2.48 -6.18
CA PHE A 136 16.70 1.10 -6.45
C PHE A 136 16.78 0.79 -7.94
N GLN A 137 15.82 1.28 -8.74
CA GLN A 137 15.85 1.10 -10.20
C GLN A 137 17.03 1.86 -10.82
N ASN A 138 17.27 3.09 -10.35
CA ASN A 138 18.39 3.90 -10.81
C ASN A 138 19.72 3.21 -10.52
N LEU A 139 19.93 2.69 -9.29
CA LEU A 139 21.12 1.90 -8.97
C LEU A 139 21.26 0.64 -9.84
N GLY A 140 20.15 -0.02 -10.18
CA GLY A 140 20.17 -1.11 -11.17
C GLY A 140 20.66 -0.66 -12.54
N GLY A 141 20.24 0.52 -13.00
CA GLY A 141 20.73 1.13 -14.25
C GLY A 141 22.21 1.53 -14.18
N VAL A 142 22.68 1.99 -13.02
CA VAL A 142 24.11 2.26 -12.77
C VAL A 142 24.92 0.97 -12.92
N VAL A 143 24.48 -0.11 -12.28
CA VAL A 143 25.15 -1.42 -12.39
C VAL A 143 25.19 -1.92 -13.83
N HIS A 144 24.08 -1.85 -14.56
CA HIS A 144 24.06 -2.23 -15.97
C HIS A 144 25.03 -1.39 -16.82
N THR A 145 25.11 -0.10 -16.55
CA THR A 145 26.06 0.79 -17.23
C THR A 145 27.51 0.37 -16.92
N LEU A 146 27.82 -0.01 -15.68
CA LEU A 146 29.14 -0.53 -15.33
C LEU A 146 29.48 -1.81 -16.09
N GLU A 147 28.54 -2.77 -16.14
CA GLU A 147 28.71 -4.03 -16.90
C GLU A 147 29.01 -3.78 -18.38
N GLU A 148 28.30 -2.84 -19.02
CA GLU A 148 28.57 -2.45 -20.42
C GLU A 148 29.95 -1.83 -20.64
N ASN A 149 30.56 -1.24 -19.61
CA ASN A 149 31.88 -0.59 -19.70
C ASN A 149 33.02 -1.47 -19.14
N GLY A 150 32.80 -2.78 -19.03
CA GLY A 150 33.86 -3.75 -18.76
C GLY A 150 34.04 -4.13 -17.29
N SER A 151 33.14 -3.71 -16.40
CA SER A 151 33.11 -4.21 -15.02
C SER A 151 32.87 -5.72 -14.99
N ARG A 152 33.57 -6.40 -14.08
CA ARG A 152 33.56 -7.87 -14.02
C ARG A 152 32.20 -8.36 -13.52
N GLN A 153 31.63 -9.33 -14.22
CA GLN A 153 30.54 -10.11 -13.66
C GLN A 153 31.03 -10.83 -12.40
N CYS A 154 30.29 -10.69 -11.31
CA CYS A 154 30.62 -11.42 -10.10
C CYS A 154 30.26 -12.90 -10.29
N TYR A 155 31.13 -13.80 -9.82
CA TYR A 155 30.94 -15.25 -9.94
C TYR A 155 30.49 -15.90 -8.62
N HIS A 156 30.00 -15.10 -7.67
CA HIS A 156 29.53 -15.59 -6.38
C HIS A 156 28.01 -15.50 -6.30
N ASN A 157 27.43 -16.41 -5.52
CA ASN A 157 25.98 -16.49 -5.39
C ASN A 157 25.51 -15.45 -4.36
N HIS A 158 24.67 -14.51 -4.77
CA HIS A 158 24.06 -13.52 -3.87
C HIS A 158 22.92 -14.16 -3.04
N VAL A 159 23.25 -15.24 -2.30
CA VAL A 159 22.27 -15.95 -1.47
C VAL A 159 22.08 -15.18 -0.16
N TYR A 160 20.88 -14.64 -0.04
CA TYR A 160 20.35 -13.82 1.05
C TYR A 160 20.61 -14.38 2.46
N HIS A 161 21.24 -13.56 3.31
CA HIS A 161 20.98 -13.54 4.75
C HIS A 161 20.88 -12.09 5.24
N CYS A 162 19.82 -11.76 5.99
CA CYS A 162 19.69 -10.45 6.64
C CYS A 162 20.05 -10.57 8.11
N LYS A 163 21.05 -9.81 8.56
CA LYS A 163 21.16 -9.38 9.96
C LYS A 163 21.09 -7.85 10.00
N ARG A 164 19.92 -7.30 9.71
CA ARG A 164 19.55 -5.86 9.79
C ARG A 164 20.47 -4.92 8.98
N CYS A 165 20.23 -4.83 7.67
CA CYS A 165 20.59 -3.68 6.80
C CYS A 165 22.08 -3.39 6.46
N GLU A 166 23.07 -4.05 7.05
CA GLU A 166 24.51 -3.92 6.69
C GLU A 166 24.80 -4.26 5.21
N ALA A 167 24.02 -5.20 4.64
CA ALA A 167 24.19 -5.63 3.25
C ALA A 167 23.92 -4.53 2.22
N LEU A 168 22.99 -3.60 2.50
CA LEU A 168 22.68 -2.54 1.54
C LEU A 168 23.78 -1.48 1.51
N GLU A 169 24.34 -1.15 2.68
CA GLU A 169 25.46 -0.21 2.76
C GLU A 169 26.69 -0.79 2.05
N SER A 170 27.03 -2.06 2.29
CA SER A 170 28.10 -2.77 1.57
C SER A 170 27.90 -2.71 0.05
N VAL A 171 26.71 -3.07 -0.45
CA VAL A 171 26.42 -3.05 -1.90
C VAL A 171 26.53 -1.64 -2.46
N THR A 172 26.03 -0.61 -1.77
CA THR A 172 26.19 0.77 -2.25
C THR A 172 27.65 1.20 -2.26
N THR A 173 28.48 0.74 -1.32
CA THR A 173 29.92 1.02 -1.31
C THR A 173 30.65 0.28 -2.44
N GLU A 174 30.31 -0.97 -2.70
CA GLU A 174 30.86 -1.77 -3.81
C GLU A 174 30.56 -1.12 -5.17
N ILE A 175 29.33 -0.64 -5.38
CA ILE A 175 28.95 0.08 -6.60
C ILE A 175 29.79 1.36 -6.77
N LEU A 176 30.07 2.08 -5.68
CA LEU A 176 30.90 3.29 -5.74
C LEU A 176 32.35 2.97 -6.11
N GLN A 177 32.92 1.93 -5.51
CA GLN A 177 34.28 1.49 -5.84
C GLN A 177 34.39 1.10 -7.31
N GLU A 178 33.45 0.31 -7.82
CA GLU A 178 33.44 -0.08 -9.23
C GLU A 178 33.23 1.12 -10.19
N LEU A 179 32.46 2.13 -9.78
CA LEU A 179 32.35 3.40 -10.51
C LEU A 179 33.68 4.15 -10.60
N GLU A 180 34.40 4.23 -9.49
CA GLU A 180 35.72 4.88 -9.41
C GLU A 180 36.74 4.15 -10.30
N ASP A 181 36.77 2.82 -10.21
CA ASP A 181 37.70 1.93 -10.92
C ASP A 181 37.36 1.70 -12.40
N SER A 182 36.16 2.08 -12.86
CA SER A 182 35.75 1.87 -14.25
C SER A 182 36.61 2.64 -15.27
N ASP A 183 36.77 2.11 -16.48
CA ASP A 183 37.50 2.78 -17.58
C ASP A 183 36.63 3.81 -18.35
N ALA A 184 35.49 4.20 -17.80
CA ALA A 184 34.58 5.16 -18.42
C ALA A 184 35.16 6.58 -18.48
N SER A 185 34.69 7.40 -19.42
CA SER A 185 35.12 8.80 -19.51
C SER A 185 34.70 9.61 -18.27
N GLU A 186 35.50 10.60 -17.90
CA GLU A 186 35.24 11.47 -16.74
C GLU A 186 33.84 12.12 -16.77
N GLU A 187 33.37 12.53 -17.94
CA GLU A 187 32.02 13.10 -18.10
C GLU A 187 30.93 12.06 -17.82
N LYS A 188 31.12 10.81 -18.27
CA LYS A 188 30.17 9.72 -18.03
C LYS A 188 30.20 9.30 -16.56
N LYS A 189 31.39 9.20 -15.94
CA LYS A 189 31.56 8.96 -14.50
C LYS A 189 30.84 10.01 -13.67
N ALA A 190 31.00 11.30 -13.98
CA ALA A 190 30.37 12.39 -13.23
C ALA A 190 28.84 12.33 -13.25
N ARG A 191 28.23 11.99 -14.40
CA ARG A 191 26.78 11.82 -14.52
C ARG A 191 26.28 10.63 -13.70
N VAL A 192 26.91 9.47 -13.86
CA VAL A 192 26.50 8.26 -13.14
C VAL A 192 26.73 8.39 -11.63
N LEU A 193 27.79 9.09 -11.21
CA LEU A 193 28.05 9.40 -9.80
C LEU A 193 26.99 10.33 -9.20
N PHE A 194 26.44 11.26 -9.97
CA PHE A 194 25.34 12.11 -9.52
C PHE A 194 24.09 11.26 -9.23
N ASP A 195 23.70 10.41 -10.20
CA ASP A 195 22.53 9.52 -10.07
C ASP A 195 22.71 8.53 -8.91
N TYR A 196 23.92 8.00 -8.73
CA TYR A 196 24.30 7.16 -7.60
C TYR A 196 24.08 7.90 -6.26
N LYS A 197 24.64 9.11 -6.11
CA LYS A 197 24.55 9.89 -4.86
C LYS A 197 23.10 10.22 -4.51
N GLU A 198 22.32 10.67 -5.48
CA GLU A 198 20.90 10.96 -5.29
C GLU A 198 20.13 9.69 -4.86
N SER A 199 20.43 8.56 -5.50
CA SER A 199 19.77 7.28 -5.20
C SER A 199 20.09 6.79 -3.79
N VAL A 200 21.35 6.85 -3.35
CA VAL A 200 21.75 6.47 -1.98
C VAL A 200 21.07 7.35 -0.93
N GLN A 201 20.98 8.66 -1.17
CA GLN A 201 20.27 9.59 -0.29
C GLN A 201 18.78 9.25 -0.19
N ASN A 202 18.13 9.00 -1.32
CA ASN A 202 16.71 8.63 -1.37
C ASN A 202 16.44 7.31 -0.63
N ILE A 203 17.31 6.31 -0.76
CA ILE A 203 17.22 5.04 -0.03
C ILE A 203 17.39 5.26 1.47
N SER A 204 18.34 6.09 1.89
CA SER A 204 18.53 6.43 3.31
C SER A 204 17.32 7.16 3.90
N ALA A 205 16.78 8.13 3.16
CA ALA A 205 15.60 8.87 3.57
C ALA A 205 14.37 7.95 3.66
N TRP A 206 14.21 7.03 2.71
CA TRP A 206 13.18 6.00 2.74
C TRP A 206 13.30 5.07 3.95
N LYS A 207 14.49 4.56 4.27
CA LYS A 207 14.73 3.75 5.48
C LYS A 207 14.35 4.50 6.75
N ALA A 208 14.78 5.76 6.87
CA ALA A 208 14.46 6.59 8.02
C ALA A 208 12.95 6.82 8.15
N HIS A 209 12.27 7.08 7.03
CA HIS A 209 10.81 7.22 6.98
C HIS A 209 10.11 5.94 7.44
N LEU A 210 10.51 4.76 6.95
CA LEU A 210 9.93 3.49 7.39
C LEU A 210 10.07 3.27 8.90
N LEU A 211 11.27 3.52 9.45
CA LEU A 211 11.51 3.40 10.89
C LEU A 211 10.64 4.36 11.69
N HIS A 212 10.51 5.59 11.22
CA HIS A 212 9.67 6.61 11.85
C HIS A 212 8.19 6.20 11.85
N SER A 213 7.68 5.69 10.73
CA SER A 213 6.28 5.22 10.63
C SER A 213 6.00 4.08 11.61
N VAL A 214 6.88 3.08 11.71
CA VAL A 214 6.72 1.96 12.65
C VAL A 214 6.74 2.44 14.10
N ASN A 215 7.69 3.33 14.44
CA ASN A 215 7.79 3.88 15.78
C ASN A 215 6.59 4.76 16.14
N GLN A 216 6.07 5.54 15.18
CA GLN A 216 4.85 6.33 15.37
C GLN A 216 3.62 5.45 15.58
N GLU A 217 3.51 4.34 14.85
CA GLU A 217 2.43 3.37 15.01
C GLU A 217 2.47 2.70 16.39
N GLU A 218 3.64 2.24 16.83
CA GLU A 218 3.83 1.63 18.16
C GLU A 218 3.44 2.60 19.29
N VAL A 219 3.93 3.84 19.23
CA VAL A 219 3.58 4.88 20.21
C VAL A 219 2.10 5.26 20.13
N GLY A 220 1.54 5.33 18.91
CA GLY A 220 0.13 5.60 18.69
C GLY A 220 -0.76 4.54 19.31
N GLN A 221 -0.43 3.27 19.10
CA GLN A 221 -1.18 2.13 19.64
C GLN A 221 -1.09 2.08 21.17
N ASP A 222 0.11 2.21 21.74
CA ASP A 222 0.28 2.24 23.21
C ASP A 222 -0.50 3.41 23.84
N THR A 223 -0.51 4.57 23.19
CA THR A 223 -1.28 5.72 23.68
C THR A 223 -2.79 5.47 23.61
N LEU A 224 -3.28 4.80 22.55
CA LEU A 224 -4.70 4.42 22.42
C LEU A 224 -5.11 3.34 23.43
N ASP A 225 -4.25 2.38 23.71
CA ASP A 225 -4.52 1.30 24.68
C ASP A 225 -4.62 1.85 26.11
N ASN A 226 -3.80 2.84 26.44
CA ASN A 226 -3.80 3.53 27.75
C ASN A 226 -4.85 4.66 27.86
N LEU A 227 -5.66 4.90 26.82
CA LEU A 227 -6.70 5.91 26.84
C LEU A 227 -7.85 5.51 27.78
N ASN A 228 -8.25 6.44 28.63
CA ASN A 228 -9.35 6.29 29.59
C ASN A 228 -10.38 7.43 29.41
N GLN A 229 -11.32 7.55 30.34
CA GLN A 229 -12.43 8.51 30.24
C GLN A 229 -12.02 9.94 30.65
N GLU A 230 -10.86 10.09 31.30
CA GLU A 230 -10.36 11.36 31.85
C GLU A 230 -9.25 11.97 31.00
N ASN A 231 -8.69 11.22 30.04
CA ASN A 231 -7.66 11.68 29.12
C ASN A 231 -8.11 11.62 27.65
N CYS A 232 -7.39 12.33 26.79
CA CYS A 232 -7.64 12.35 25.36
C CYS A 232 -6.31 12.40 24.62
N LEU A 233 -6.27 11.83 23.41
CA LEU A 233 -5.13 11.90 22.51
C LEU A 233 -5.37 13.01 21.50
N ILE A 234 -4.46 13.98 21.45
CA ILE A 234 -4.50 15.06 20.48
C ILE A 234 -3.41 14.83 19.44
N VAL A 235 -3.79 14.54 18.21
CA VAL A 235 -2.89 14.47 17.06
C VAL A 235 -2.99 15.79 16.29
N MET A 236 -1.88 16.50 16.17
CA MET A 236 -1.82 17.76 15.42
C MET A 236 -0.87 17.60 14.25
N ASP A 237 -1.34 17.89 13.05
CA ASP A 237 -0.50 17.88 11.85
C ASP A 237 -0.75 19.10 10.97
N TRP A 238 0.31 19.53 10.29
CA TRP A 238 0.24 20.62 9.32
C TRP A 238 -0.32 20.09 8.01
N ALA A 239 -1.51 20.56 7.64
CA ALA A 239 -2.06 20.22 6.34
C ALA A 239 -1.34 20.99 5.22
N MET A 240 -1.30 20.38 4.04
CA MET A 240 -0.84 21.02 2.81
C MET A 240 -1.46 22.42 2.67
N LYS A 241 -0.62 23.43 2.40
CA LYS A 241 -1.07 24.83 2.33
C LYS A 241 -2.34 24.97 1.50
N PHE A 242 -3.33 25.66 2.05
CA PHE A 242 -4.53 25.99 1.29
C PHE A 242 -4.15 26.93 0.15
N LEU A 243 -4.26 26.44 -1.09
CA LEU A 243 -4.05 27.20 -2.31
C LEU A 243 -5.41 27.72 -2.78
N PRO A 244 -5.61 29.04 -2.94
CA PRO A 244 -6.82 29.55 -3.56
C PRO A 244 -6.89 29.04 -5.01
N HIS A 245 -7.97 28.32 -5.33
CA HIS A 245 -8.20 27.74 -6.64
C HIS A 245 -8.52 28.86 -7.65
N HIS A 246 -7.63 29.11 -8.62
CA HIS A 246 -8.01 29.81 -9.85
C HIS A 246 -8.26 28.77 -10.94
N TYR A 247 -9.36 28.95 -11.69
CA TYR A 247 -10.01 27.95 -12.53
C TYR A 247 -9.14 27.28 -13.62
N ARG A 248 -8.00 27.86 -14.02
CA ARG A 248 -6.98 27.21 -14.89
C ARG A 248 -5.59 27.81 -14.67
N GLU A 249 -4.58 26.99 -14.41
CA GLU A 249 -3.17 27.39 -14.41
C GLU A 249 -2.29 26.37 -15.12
N GLN A 250 -1.26 26.84 -15.81
CA GLN A 250 -0.23 25.99 -16.40
C GLN A 250 0.67 25.38 -15.29
N MET A 251 1.05 24.12 -15.47
CA MET A 251 1.79 23.27 -14.50
C MET A 251 3.09 23.92 -13.97
N SER A 252 3.72 24.79 -14.75
CA SER A 252 4.91 25.56 -14.37
C SER A 252 4.67 26.67 -13.33
N LYS A 253 3.41 27.04 -13.05
CA LYS A 253 3.06 28.10 -12.08
C LYS A 253 2.68 27.59 -10.69
N PHE A 254 2.76 26.28 -10.44
CA PHE A 254 2.34 25.67 -9.17
C PHE A 254 3.36 25.86 -8.03
N PHE A 255 4.66 25.98 -8.33
CA PHE A 255 5.73 26.08 -7.32
C PHE A 255 5.93 27.52 -6.80
N GLY A 256 6.11 27.68 -5.48
CA GLY A 256 6.47 28.95 -4.84
C GLY A 256 5.31 29.85 -4.36
N LYS A 257 4.05 29.38 -4.41
CA LYS A 257 2.90 30.19 -3.99
C LYS A 257 2.80 30.37 -2.47
N ARG A 258 2.54 31.60 -2.03
CA ARG A 258 2.17 31.94 -0.64
C ARG A 258 0.76 31.43 -0.33
N GLY A 259 0.61 30.14 -0.04
CA GLY A 259 -0.63 29.57 0.49
C GLY A 259 -0.83 29.85 1.99
N ARG A 260 -2.07 29.74 2.48
CA ARG A 260 -2.36 29.87 3.92
C ARG A 260 -2.00 28.57 4.63
N SER A 261 -1.12 28.65 5.63
CA SER A 261 -0.85 27.53 6.52
C SER A 261 -2.05 27.30 7.44
N TRP A 262 -2.41 26.04 7.59
CA TRP A 262 -3.47 25.56 8.47
C TRP A 262 -3.03 24.22 9.03
N HIS A 263 -3.56 23.88 10.19
CA HIS A 263 -3.28 22.59 10.82
C HIS A 263 -4.61 21.88 11.06
N VAL A 264 -4.54 20.55 11.03
CA VAL A 264 -5.63 19.67 11.41
C VAL A 264 -5.29 19.12 12.78
N SER A 265 -6.20 19.30 13.73
CA SER A 265 -6.13 18.69 15.04
C SER A 265 -7.20 17.61 15.13
N ALA A 266 -6.81 16.38 15.40
CA ALA A 266 -7.72 15.29 15.73
C ALA A 266 -7.66 15.02 17.23
N VAL A 267 -8.81 15.10 17.90
CA VAL A 267 -8.95 14.77 19.32
C VAL A 267 -9.64 13.42 19.42
N ILE A 268 -8.95 12.43 19.98
CA ILE A 268 -9.44 11.07 20.15
C ILE A 268 -9.76 10.86 21.63
N THR A 269 -10.96 10.36 21.90
CA THR A 269 -11.50 10.09 23.25
C THR A 269 -12.12 8.71 23.31
N LYS A 270 -12.20 8.11 24.50
CA LYS A 270 -12.84 6.80 24.70
C LYS A 270 -14.31 6.98 25.08
N SER A 271 -15.22 6.38 24.30
CA SER A 271 -16.66 6.48 24.56
C SER A 271 -17.07 5.70 25.80
N LEU A 272 -17.94 6.31 26.62
CA LEU A 272 -18.51 5.74 27.84
C LEU A 272 -19.44 4.55 27.57
N THR A 273 -20.04 4.48 26.39
CA THR A 273 -21.20 3.60 26.13
C THR A 273 -20.94 2.44 25.17
N ALA A 274 -19.80 2.42 24.47
CA ALA A 274 -19.63 1.50 23.33
C ALA A 274 -18.27 0.80 23.23
N GLU A 275 -17.34 0.94 24.19
CA GLU A 275 -15.95 0.47 24.05
C GLU A 275 -15.30 0.90 22.71
N LYS A 276 -15.71 2.06 22.17
CA LYS A 276 -15.25 2.60 20.89
C LYS A 276 -14.54 3.93 21.10
N PHE A 277 -13.53 4.20 20.29
CA PHE A 277 -12.90 5.51 20.20
C PHE A 277 -13.78 6.47 19.40
N GLN A 278 -13.83 7.74 19.83
CA GLN A 278 -14.46 8.85 19.13
C GLN A 278 -13.37 9.85 18.73
N ALA A 279 -13.33 10.21 17.45
CA ALA A 279 -12.40 11.20 16.91
C ALA A 279 -13.16 12.47 16.48
N LEU A 280 -12.74 13.62 16.99
CA LEU A 280 -13.21 14.94 16.56
C LEU A 280 -12.08 15.65 15.80
N CYS A 281 -12.29 15.91 14.52
CA CYS A 281 -11.32 16.63 13.68
C CYS A 281 -11.67 18.12 13.59
N ILE A 282 -10.71 18.98 13.91
CA ILE A 282 -10.84 20.44 13.87
C ILE A 282 -9.77 21.01 12.93
N CYS A 283 -10.20 21.76 11.92
CA CYS A 283 -9.33 22.44 10.98
C CYS A 283 -9.14 23.90 11.42
N LEU A 284 -7.93 24.27 11.83
CA LEU A 284 -7.62 25.59 12.34
C LEU A 284 -6.70 26.33 11.36
N THR A 285 -7.19 27.44 10.82
CA THR A 285 -6.39 28.36 10.02
C THR A 285 -5.67 29.34 10.94
N ARG A 286 -4.40 29.65 10.66
CA ARG A 286 -3.69 30.69 11.41
C ARG A 286 -4.37 32.03 11.14
N VAL A 287 -5.09 32.57 12.13
CA VAL A 287 -5.61 33.94 12.07
C VAL A 287 -4.41 34.87 11.95
N PRO A 288 -4.32 35.73 10.92
CA PRO A 288 -3.20 36.67 10.83
C PRO A 288 -3.24 37.56 12.08
N ARG A 289 -2.09 37.67 12.78
CA ARG A 289 -1.94 38.69 13.82
C ARG A 289 -2.32 40.01 13.18
N LYS A 290 -3.37 40.68 13.68
CA LYS A 290 -3.59 42.09 13.33
C LYS A 290 -2.28 42.80 13.64
N ALA A 291 -1.66 43.38 12.63
CA ALA A 291 -0.59 44.34 12.85
C ALA A 291 -1.23 45.45 13.69
N SER A 292 -0.82 45.54 14.95
CA SER A 292 -1.07 46.69 15.79
C SER A 292 -0.38 47.89 15.13
N LEU A 293 -1.18 48.80 14.58
CA LEU A 293 -0.85 50.21 14.41
C LEU A 293 -1.61 50.98 15.48
#